data_AF-K5CQY0-F1
#
_entry.id   AF-K5CQY0-F1
#
_cell.length_a   1.000
_cell.length_b   1.000
_cell.length_c   1.000
_cell.angle_alpha   90.00
_cell.angle_beta   90.00
_cell.angle_gamma   90.00
#
_symmetry.space_group_name_H-M   'P 1'
#
loop_
_entity.id
_entity.type
_entity.pdbx_description
1 polymer ?
#
loop_
_entity_poly.entity_id
_entity_poly.type
_entity_poly.pdbx_seq_one_letter_code
_entity_poly.pdbx_strand_id
1 'polypeptide(L)'
;MKLKKFAFLLALSAIWSLQSCDNNDDESLNVPVELQNALSSKYPNVTNVKWESKAGYYVADFYDQYEISAWFTQDGIWKMTETDIPLSALPQEIQYSFENSEYYLTWKVDDVDKLERDGFEIIYVIEVEKQNQEVDLHYSANGTLIKSIVDTDNDEDEYLPVQLTEAIKNFIYKNYSNALIMEVDIENDRNDKYYGYTEVDIIHNRIHKEILFDSNENWYSTSWEVHKNELPEAVRNVIEKQYKEYNLDDAEYIEKANDTKYYRIDLELGETDLTVNIDSDGNVIP
;
A
#
# COMPACT_ATOMS: atom_id res chain seq x y z
N MET A 1 15.18 7.81 -29.90
CA MET A 1 16.42 7.13 -30.35
C MET A 1 17.63 8.05 -30.21
N LYS A 2 18.48 7.82 -29.21
CA LYS A 2 19.93 8.13 -29.20
C LYS A 2 20.54 7.54 -27.92
N LEU A 3 21.12 6.34 -28.07
CA LEU A 3 21.93 5.68 -27.05
C LEU A 3 23.11 6.57 -26.66
N LYS A 4 23.41 6.64 -25.36
CA LYS A 4 24.73 7.06 -24.88
C LYS A 4 25.35 5.93 -24.08
N LYS A 5 26.39 5.35 -24.69
CA LYS A 5 27.29 4.36 -24.10
C LYS A 5 28.14 5.06 -23.02
N PHE A 6 28.17 4.51 -21.82
CA PHE A 6 29.21 4.85 -20.84
C PHE A 6 30.19 3.69 -20.72
N ALA A 7 31.47 4.03 -20.92
CA ALA A 7 32.60 3.12 -20.85
C ALA A 7 32.97 2.88 -19.39
N PHE A 8 33.08 1.61 -19.05
CA PHE A 8 33.49 1.05 -17.76
C PHE A 8 34.99 1.24 -17.56
N LEU A 9 35.42 1.69 -16.38
CA LEU A 9 36.83 1.63 -15.96
C LEU A 9 36.91 0.92 -14.61
N LEU A 10 37.30 -0.35 -14.68
CA LEU A 10 37.57 -1.26 -13.57
C LEU A 10 38.78 -0.78 -12.74
N ALA A 11 38.60 -0.62 -11.44
CA ALA A 11 39.66 -0.69 -10.45
C ALA A 11 39.35 -1.83 -9.48
N LEU A 12 40.11 -2.91 -9.61
CA LEU A 12 40.09 -4.12 -8.79
C LEU A 12 40.60 -3.85 -7.36
N SER A 13 39.89 -4.29 -6.33
CA SER A 13 40.36 -5.28 -5.31
C SER A 13 39.63 -5.19 -3.96
N ALA A 14 38.68 -6.10 -3.73
CA ALA A 14 38.63 -6.98 -2.55
C ALA A 14 37.57 -8.05 -2.82
N ILE A 15 38.00 -9.30 -2.79
CA ILE A 15 37.25 -10.48 -3.21
C ILE A 15 36.27 -10.85 -2.10
N TRP A 16 34.98 -10.56 -2.29
CA TRP A 16 33.89 -11.35 -1.70
C TRP A 16 33.23 -12.10 -2.86
N SER A 17 33.41 -13.41 -2.85
CA SER A 17 32.73 -14.33 -3.75
C SER A 17 31.24 -14.33 -3.45
N LEU A 18 30.50 -13.43 -4.09
CA LEU A 18 29.08 -13.64 -4.34
C LEU A 18 29.02 -14.67 -5.47
N GLN A 19 28.75 -15.92 -5.08
CA GLN A 19 28.29 -16.92 -6.04
C GLN A 19 26.94 -16.41 -6.56
N SER A 20 26.98 -15.91 -7.80
CA SER A 20 25.81 -15.87 -8.67
C SER A 20 25.35 -17.31 -8.81
N CYS A 21 24.28 -17.70 -8.12
CA CYS A 21 23.72 -19.02 -8.29
C CYS A 21 23.02 -19.07 -9.65
N ASP A 22 23.51 -20.01 -10.47
CA ASP A 22 22.89 -20.55 -11.66
C ASP A 22 21.46 -21.02 -11.36
N ASN A 23 20.58 -20.86 -12.35
CA ASN A 23 19.29 -21.55 -12.43
C ASN A 23 19.53 -23.07 -12.44
N ASN A 24 19.33 -23.72 -11.28
CA ASN A 24 19.18 -25.16 -11.16
C ASN A 24 17.96 -25.44 -10.27
N ASP A 25 16.83 -25.74 -10.91
CA ASP A 25 15.52 -25.99 -10.29
C ASP A 25 15.41 -27.37 -9.61
N ASP A 26 16.46 -27.85 -8.92
CA ASP A 26 16.41 -29.16 -8.24
C ASP A 26 17.31 -29.26 -6.99
N GLU A 27 17.61 -28.15 -6.32
CA GLU A 27 18.10 -28.21 -4.94
C GLU A 27 16.89 -28.21 -3.98
N SER A 28 16.59 -29.37 -3.39
CA SER A 28 15.59 -29.47 -2.32
C SER A 28 15.98 -28.52 -1.18
N LEU A 29 15.20 -27.46 -0.97
CA LEU A 29 15.42 -26.51 0.11
C LEU A 29 15.48 -27.27 1.44
N ASN A 30 16.60 -27.16 2.16
CA ASN A 30 16.68 -27.76 3.50
C ASN A 30 15.96 -26.85 4.49
N VAL A 31 14.69 -27.14 4.76
CA VAL A 31 13.83 -26.37 5.67
C VAL A 31 14.15 -26.72 7.13
N PRO A 32 14.64 -25.77 7.95
CA PRO A 32 14.82 -25.96 9.39
C PRO A 32 13.59 -26.54 10.10
N VAL A 33 13.82 -27.37 11.13
CA VAL A 33 12.71 -28.00 11.88
C VAL A 33 11.88 -26.95 12.62
N GLU A 34 12.50 -25.84 13.00
CA GLU A 34 11.87 -24.69 13.63
C GLU A 34 10.78 -24.08 12.73
N LEU A 35 11.03 -23.99 11.42
CA LEU A 35 10.07 -23.49 10.44
C LEU A 35 8.89 -24.45 10.24
N GLN A 36 9.16 -25.75 10.18
CA GLN A 36 8.11 -26.77 10.11
C GLN A 36 7.21 -26.74 11.35
N ASN A 37 7.81 -26.54 12.54
CA ASN A 37 7.07 -26.38 13.78
C ASN A 37 6.25 -25.09 13.82
N ALA A 38 6.81 -23.97 13.36
CA ALA A 38 6.11 -22.69 13.27
C ALA A 38 4.89 -22.79 12.34
N LEU A 39 5.08 -23.37 11.15
CA LEU A 39 4.00 -23.61 10.20
C LEU A 39 2.94 -24.52 10.81
N SER A 40 3.31 -25.68 11.38
CA SER A 40 2.36 -26.61 12.01
C SER A 40 1.62 -25.99 13.20
N SER A 41 2.24 -25.03 13.90
CA SER A 41 1.59 -24.33 15.00
C SER A 41 0.52 -23.35 14.50
N LYS A 42 0.74 -22.69 13.36
CA LYS A 42 -0.23 -21.74 12.78
C LYS A 42 -1.27 -22.47 11.92
N TYR A 43 -0.87 -23.53 11.24
CA TYR A 43 -1.67 -24.33 10.30
C TYR A 43 -1.53 -25.84 10.64
N PRO A 44 -2.27 -26.36 11.64
CA PRO A 44 -2.02 -27.69 12.20
C PRO A 44 -2.35 -28.87 11.30
N ASN A 45 -3.11 -28.67 10.22
CA ASN A 45 -3.62 -29.74 9.37
C ASN A 45 -3.05 -29.73 7.95
N VAL A 46 -2.12 -28.83 7.63
CA VAL A 46 -1.61 -28.67 6.27
C VAL A 46 -0.64 -29.79 5.92
N THR A 47 -0.71 -30.22 4.66
CA THR A 47 0.16 -31.24 4.08
C THR A 47 0.58 -30.80 2.68
N ASN A 48 1.55 -31.49 2.07
CA ASN A 48 2.06 -31.18 0.73
C ASN A 48 2.61 -29.75 0.61
N VAL A 49 3.18 -29.22 1.71
CA VAL A 49 3.79 -27.90 1.76
C VAL A 49 5.00 -27.87 0.85
N LYS A 50 5.03 -26.91 -0.07
CA LYS A 50 6.22 -26.56 -0.84
C LYS A 50 6.91 -25.41 -0.14
N TRP A 51 8.24 -25.43 -0.15
CA TRP A 51 9.03 -24.39 0.48
C TRP A 51 9.98 -23.80 -0.53
N GLU A 52 10.07 -22.47 -0.51
CA GLU A 52 11.04 -21.71 -1.27
C GLU A 52 11.70 -20.63 -0.40
N SER A 53 12.71 -19.98 -0.96
CA SER A 53 13.34 -18.80 -0.35
C SER A 53 13.19 -17.60 -1.26
N LYS A 54 12.56 -16.55 -0.73
CA LYS A 54 12.18 -15.35 -1.48
C LYS A 54 12.45 -14.12 -0.63
N ALA A 55 13.19 -13.16 -1.19
CA ALA A 55 13.55 -11.90 -0.53
C ALA A 55 14.12 -12.03 0.92
N GLY A 56 14.81 -13.14 1.23
CA GLY A 56 15.35 -13.41 2.57
C GLY A 56 14.37 -14.07 3.56
N TYR A 57 13.18 -14.44 3.11
CA TYR A 57 12.19 -15.21 3.85
C TYR A 57 12.12 -16.66 3.37
N TYR A 58 11.60 -17.53 4.23
CA TYR A 58 11.12 -18.85 3.86
C TYR A 58 9.62 -18.75 3.59
N VAL A 59 9.20 -19.13 2.39
CA VAL A 59 7.78 -19.11 1.99
C VAL A 59 7.29 -20.54 1.94
N ALA A 60 6.17 -20.79 2.61
CA ALA A 60 5.48 -22.07 2.61
C ALA A 60 4.20 -21.94 1.77
N ASP A 61 4.15 -22.66 0.65
CA ASP A 61 2.98 -22.73 -0.21
C ASP A 61 2.21 -24.01 0.06
N PHE A 62 0.92 -23.89 0.34
CA PHE A 62 0.05 -25.01 0.65
C PHE A 62 -1.40 -24.66 0.37
N TYR A 63 -2.26 -25.67 0.43
CA TYR A 63 -3.69 -25.50 0.29
C TYR A 63 -4.40 -25.76 1.62
N ASP A 64 -5.18 -24.79 2.09
CA ASP A 64 -6.10 -24.93 3.23
C ASP A 64 -7.38 -24.15 2.94
N GLN A 65 -8.38 -24.82 2.36
CA GLN A 65 -9.58 -24.24 1.72
C GLN A 65 -9.28 -23.40 0.46
N TYR A 66 -8.16 -22.68 0.45
CA TYR A 66 -7.66 -21.79 -0.58
C TYR A 66 -6.15 -22.00 -0.75
N GLU A 67 -5.58 -21.51 -1.85
CA GLU A 67 -4.12 -21.46 -2.00
C GLU A 67 -3.56 -20.41 -1.03
N ILE A 68 -2.50 -20.78 -0.32
CA ILE A 68 -1.91 -19.96 0.74
C ILE A 68 -0.40 -19.97 0.62
N SER A 69 0.16 -18.77 0.66
CA SER A 69 1.58 -18.51 0.79
C SER A 69 1.83 -17.91 2.18
N ALA A 70 2.77 -18.46 2.95
CA ALA A 70 3.08 -17.98 4.29
C ALA A 70 4.57 -17.73 4.49
N TRP A 71 4.93 -16.50 4.86
CA TRP A 71 6.30 -16.03 5.00
C TRP A 71 6.77 -16.13 6.45
N PHE A 72 7.95 -16.71 6.62
CA PHE A 72 8.62 -16.83 7.90
C PHE A 72 10.07 -16.36 7.81
N THR A 73 10.57 -15.78 8.91
CA THR A 73 12.01 -15.55 9.08
C THR A 73 12.73 -16.89 9.30
N GLN A 74 14.06 -16.93 9.14
CA GLN A 74 14.88 -18.11 9.46
C GLN A 74 14.63 -18.69 10.87
N ASP A 75 14.33 -17.84 11.86
CA ASP A 75 14.03 -18.25 13.24
C ASP A 75 12.59 -18.76 13.46
N GLY A 76 11.80 -18.94 12.39
CA GLY A 76 10.42 -19.42 12.46
C GLY A 76 9.39 -18.37 12.91
N ILE A 77 9.71 -17.08 12.84
CA ILE A 77 8.76 -16.00 13.14
C ILE A 77 7.90 -15.75 11.90
N TRP A 78 6.58 -15.91 12.04
CA TRP A 78 5.61 -15.56 11.00
C TRP A 78 5.63 -14.06 10.71
N LYS A 79 5.53 -13.70 9.43
CA LYS A 79 5.56 -12.30 8.99
C LYS A 79 4.41 -11.90 8.09
N MET A 80 3.97 -12.81 7.24
CA MET A 80 2.89 -12.54 6.32
C MET A 80 2.18 -13.85 5.93
N THR A 81 0.90 -13.72 5.60
CA THR A 81 0.13 -14.73 4.88
C THR A 81 -0.65 -14.02 3.77
N GLU A 82 -0.61 -14.61 2.59
CA GLU A 82 -1.44 -14.29 1.44
C GLU A 82 -2.36 -15.47 1.20
N THR A 83 -3.57 -15.20 0.74
CA THR A 83 -4.56 -16.24 0.46
C THR A 83 -5.39 -15.81 -0.72
N ASP A 84 -5.26 -16.55 -1.82
CA ASP A 84 -6.11 -16.43 -3.01
C ASP A 84 -7.53 -16.84 -2.63
N ILE A 85 -8.44 -15.88 -2.59
CA ILE A 85 -9.84 -16.10 -2.26
C ILE A 85 -10.72 -15.73 -3.45
N PRO A 86 -11.87 -16.40 -3.67
CA PRO A 86 -12.81 -15.92 -4.66
C PRO A 86 -13.47 -14.62 -4.19
N LEU A 87 -13.83 -13.72 -5.11
CA LEU A 87 -14.61 -12.50 -4.83
C LEU A 87 -15.80 -12.73 -3.88
N SER A 88 -16.47 -13.88 -4.00
CA SER A 88 -17.61 -14.25 -3.14
C SER A 88 -17.28 -14.51 -1.66
N ALA A 89 -16.00 -14.69 -1.33
CA ALA A 89 -15.51 -14.90 0.03
C ALA A 89 -15.09 -13.59 0.73
N LEU A 90 -15.07 -12.47 0.00
CA LEU A 90 -14.82 -11.15 0.60
C LEU A 90 -15.89 -10.79 1.65
N PRO A 91 -15.54 -10.01 2.68
CA PRO A 91 -16.51 -9.32 3.52
C PRO A 91 -17.59 -8.60 2.69
N GLN A 92 -18.83 -8.62 3.17
CA GLN A 92 -19.98 -8.08 2.45
C GLN A 92 -19.82 -6.58 2.17
N GLU A 93 -19.18 -5.87 3.09
CA GLU A 93 -18.89 -4.44 3.02
C GLU A 93 -17.93 -4.12 1.87
N ILE A 94 -16.94 -4.98 1.62
CA ILE A 94 -16.01 -4.85 0.48
C ILE A 94 -16.75 -5.11 -0.83
N GLN A 95 -17.54 -6.18 -0.90
CA GLN A 95 -18.37 -6.46 -2.09
C GLN A 95 -19.27 -5.25 -2.42
N TYR A 96 -19.93 -4.67 -1.42
CA TYR A 96 -20.75 -3.47 -1.60
C TYR A 96 -19.93 -2.27 -2.08
N SER A 97 -18.76 -2.01 -1.49
CA SER A 97 -17.91 -0.89 -1.92
C SER A 97 -17.45 -1.09 -3.37
N PHE A 98 -16.97 -2.29 -3.71
CA PHE A 98 -16.52 -2.63 -5.05
C PHE A 98 -17.66 -2.49 -6.08
N GLU A 99 -18.85 -3.01 -5.79
CA GLU A 99 -20.03 -2.90 -6.66
C GLU A 99 -20.44 -1.45 -7.00
N ASN A 100 -20.09 -0.49 -6.13
CA ASN A 100 -20.36 0.94 -6.34
C ASN A 100 -19.16 1.70 -6.91
N SER A 101 -18.03 1.04 -7.15
CA SER A 101 -16.85 1.63 -7.79
C SER A 101 -17.02 1.80 -9.30
N GLU A 102 -16.16 2.61 -9.92
CA GLU A 102 -16.11 2.76 -11.37
C GLU A 102 -15.61 1.50 -12.11
N TYR A 103 -14.96 0.59 -11.39
CA TYR A 103 -14.35 -0.61 -11.94
C TYR A 103 -15.37 -1.71 -12.23
N TYR A 104 -16.30 -1.94 -11.29
CA TYR A 104 -17.15 -3.14 -11.24
C TYR A 104 -17.88 -3.50 -12.54
N LEU A 105 -18.40 -2.52 -13.27
CA LEU A 105 -19.19 -2.77 -14.48
C LEU A 105 -18.35 -2.81 -15.76
N THR A 106 -17.12 -2.31 -15.74
CA THR A 106 -16.34 -2.09 -16.97
C THR A 106 -14.97 -2.77 -16.99
N TRP A 107 -14.53 -3.33 -15.86
CA TRP A 107 -13.29 -4.08 -15.68
C TRP A 107 -13.62 -5.53 -15.30
N LYS A 108 -12.70 -6.45 -15.63
CA LYS A 108 -12.79 -7.86 -15.21
C LYS A 108 -11.97 -8.01 -13.92
N VAL A 109 -12.51 -8.70 -12.93
CA VAL A 109 -11.71 -9.16 -11.78
C VAL A 109 -10.80 -10.29 -12.26
N ASP A 110 -9.49 -10.17 -12.03
CA ASP A 110 -8.53 -11.23 -12.35
C ASP A 110 -8.27 -12.11 -11.11
N ASP A 111 -7.75 -11.50 -10.04
CA ASP A 111 -7.53 -12.17 -8.76
C ASP A 111 -8.08 -11.37 -7.56
N VAL A 112 -8.21 -12.05 -6.42
CA VAL A 112 -8.57 -11.44 -5.14
C VAL A 112 -7.78 -12.07 -4.01
N ASP A 113 -6.95 -11.26 -3.35
CA ASP A 113 -6.13 -11.69 -2.23
C ASP A 113 -6.65 -11.24 -0.88
N LYS A 114 -6.34 -12.05 0.13
CA LYS A 114 -6.40 -11.66 1.54
C LYS A 114 -4.99 -11.66 2.14
N LEU A 115 -4.57 -10.49 2.63
CA LEU A 115 -3.25 -10.25 3.17
C LEU A 115 -3.30 -10.05 4.69
N GLU A 116 -2.62 -10.91 5.42
CA GLU A 116 -2.37 -10.79 6.86
C GLU A 116 -0.89 -10.49 7.09
N ARG A 117 -0.56 -9.43 7.84
CA ARG A 117 0.83 -9.06 8.13
C ARG A 117 1.06 -8.80 9.62
N ASP A 118 2.27 -9.10 10.10
CA ASP A 118 2.67 -8.90 11.50
C ASP A 118 2.62 -7.42 11.91
N GLY A 119 1.62 -7.06 12.73
CA GLY A 119 1.44 -5.71 13.26
C GLY A 119 0.58 -4.77 12.40
N PHE A 120 -0.17 -5.33 11.44
CA PHE A 120 -1.12 -4.62 10.58
C PHE A 120 -2.49 -5.29 10.65
N GLU A 121 -3.53 -4.57 10.24
CA GLU A 121 -4.84 -5.15 9.98
C GLU A 121 -4.86 -5.94 8.66
N ILE A 122 -5.93 -6.71 8.47
CA ILE A 122 -6.14 -7.48 7.25
C ILE A 122 -6.46 -6.53 6.08
N ILE A 123 -5.75 -6.71 4.98
CA ILE A 123 -6.03 -6.08 3.68
C ILE A 123 -6.61 -7.13 2.75
N TYR A 124 -7.54 -6.70 1.91
CA TYR A 124 -8.06 -7.47 0.79
C TYR A 124 -7.76 -6.73 -0.49
N VAL A 125 -7.12 -7.38 -1.46
CA VAL A 125 -6.80 -6.75 -2.74
C VAL A 125 -7.72 -7.34 -3.80
N ILE A 126 -8.33 -6.48 -4.62
CA ILE A 126 -9.09 -6.90 -5.81
C ILE A 126 -8.33 -6.39 -7.02
N GLU A 127 -7.76 -7.31 -7.78
CA GLU A 127 -7.07 -7.00 -9.03
C GLU A 127 -8.10 -6.93 -10.14
N VAL A 128 -8.14 -5.80 -10.84
CA VAL A 128 -9.07 -5.59 -11.95
C VAL A 128 -8.32 -5.21 -13.22
N GLU A 129 -8.64 -5.88 -14.32
CA GLU A 129 -8.01 -5.66 -15.61
C GLU A 129 -9.00 -5.12 -16.66
N LYS A 130 -8.45 -4.29 -17.55
CA LYS A 130 -9.13 -3.80 -18.75
C LYS A 130 -8.14 -3.57 -19.88
N GLN A 131 -8.20 -4.47 -20.87
CA GLN A 131 -7.27 -4.49 -22.00
C GLN A 131 -5.83 -4.76 -21.57
N ASN A 132 -5.01 -3.72 -21.45
CA ASN A 132 -3.59 -3.82 -21.06
C ASN A 132 -3.33 -2.96 -19.81
N GLN A 133 -4.37 -2.72 -19.02
CA GLN A 133 -4.29 -1.98 -17.76
C GLN A 133 -4.79 -2.90 -16.67
N GLU A 134 -4.06 -2.90 -15.57
CA GLU A 134 -4.38 -3.63 -14.35
C GLU A 134 -4.37 -2.63 -13.20
N VAL A 135 -5.27 -2.83 -12.24
CA VAL A 135 -5.43 -1.96 -11.08
C VAL A 135 -5.71 -2.80 -9.85
N ASP A 136 -4.91 -2.57 -8.82
CA ASP A 136 -5.04 -3.23 -7.53
C ASP A 136 -5.79 -2.35 -6.56
N LEU A 137 -6.93 -2.84 -6.09
CA LEU A 137 -7.80 -2.13 -5.17
C LEU A 137 -7.65 -2.69 -3.76
N HIS A 138 -6.93 -1.98 -2.91
CA HIS A 138 -6.64 -2.39 -1.53
C HIS A 138 -7.77 -1.95 -0.61
N TYR A 139 -8.46 -2.91 0.00
CA TYR A 139 -9.58 -2.67 0.90
C TYR A 139 -9.27 -3.13 2.33
N SER A 140 -9.75 -2.35 3.29
CA SER A 140 -9.90 -2.82 4.66
C SER A 140 -11.11 -3.74 4.81
N ALA A 141 -11.14 -4.54 5.88
CA ALA A 141 -12.23 -5.47 6.18
C ALA A 141 -13.63 -4.82 6.31
N ASN A 142 -13.72 -3.50 6.52
CA ASN A 142 -14.99 -2.78 6.66
C ASN A 142 -15.49 -2.14 5.34
N GLY A 143 -14.81 -2.39 4.22
CA GLY A 143 -15.17 -1.85 2.90
C GLY A 143 -14.55 -0.50 2.56
N THR A 144 -13.75 0.13 3.42
CA THR A 144 -12.99 1.33 3.04
C THR A 144 -11.88 0.96 2.06
N LEU A 145 -11.90 1.56 0.86
CA LEU A 145 -10.78 1.56 -0.10
C LEU A 145 -9.63 2.37 0.51
N ILE A 146 -8.47 1.74 0.62
CA ILE A 146 -7.24 2.31 1.18
C ILE A 146 -6.38 2.88 0.06
N LYS A 147 -6.19 2.10 -1.02
CA LYS A 147 -5.34 2.48 -2.14
C LYS A 147 -5.83 1.87 -3.44
N SER A 148 -5.55 2.56 -4.54
CA SER A 148 -5.68 2.05 -5.91
C SER A 148 -4.33 2.19 -6.59
N ILE A 149 -3.71 1.09 -6.97
CA ILE A 149 -2.40 1.08 -7.63
C ILE A 149 -2.62 0.70 -9.09
N VAL A 150 -2.13 1.49 -10.03
CA VAL A 150 -2.14 1.10 -11.45
C VAL A 150 -0.90 0.28 -11.69
N ASP A 151 -1.06 -1.01 -11.94
CA ASP A 151 0.04 -1.83 -12.38
C ASP A 151 0.33 -1.54 -13.86
N THR A 152 1.60 -1.23 -14.14
CA THR A 152 2.09 -0.82 -15.45
C THR A 152 3.17 -1.76 -16.00
N ASP A 153 3.61 -2.75 -15.24
CA ASP A 153 4.67 -3.69 -15.63
C ASP A 153 4.19 -5.14 -15.46
N ASN A 154 4.49 -6.03 -16.42
CA ASN A 154 4.11 -7.46 -16.38
C ASN A 154 4.87 -8.29 -15.31
N ASP A 155 5.44 -7.66 -14.28
CA ASP A 155 6.13 -8.37 -13.22
C ASP A 155 5.08 -8.66 -12.13
N GLU A 156 4.85 -9.94 -11.79
CA GLU A 156 3.94 -10.33 -10.71
C GLU A 156 4.20 -9.44 -9.48
N ASP A 157 3.20 -8.65 -9.08
CA ASP A 157 3.27 -7.76 -7.91
C ASP A 157 3.34 -8.61 -6.64
N GLU A 158 4.54 -9.11 -6.36
CA GLU A 158 4.76 -10.00 -5.23
C GLU A 158 4.72 -9.23 -3.93
N TYR A 159 3.66 -9.43 -3.16
CA TYR A 159 3.58 -8.90 -1.81
C TYR A 159 4.74 -9.42 -0.94
N LEU A 160 5.42 -8.49 -0.28
CA LEU A 160 6.48 -8.81 0.68
C LEU A 160 6.08 -8.45 2.10
N PRO A 161 6.62 -9.15 3.12
CA PRO A 161 6.42 -8.74 4.49
C PRO A 161 7.07 -7.38 4.77
N VAL A 162 6.26 -6.45 5.26
CA VAL A 162 6.66 -5.10 5.68
C VAL A 162 6.74 -4.99 7.21
N GLN A 163 7.51 -4.02 7.70
CA GLN A 163 7.64 -3.77 9.13
C GLN A 163 7.67 -2.28 9.44
N LEU A 164 6.81 -1.86 10.37
CA LEU A 164 6.89 -0.55 10.98
C LEU A 164 7.86 -0.53 12.15
N THR A 165 8.62 0.55 12.26
CA THR A 165 9.48 0.79 13.41
C THR A 165 8.65 1.05 14.66
N GLU A 166 9.24 0.74 15.82
CA GLU A 166 8.60 0.99 17.10
C GLU A 166 8.37 2.50 17.35
N ALA A 167 9.21 3.37 16.78
CA ALA A 167 9.06 4.81 16.91
C ALA A 167 7.80 5.32 16.17
N ILE A 168 7.59 4.86 14.93
CA ILE A 168 6.39 5.20 14.15
C ILE A 168 5.13 4.63 14.82
N LYS A 169 5.14 3.35 15.23
CA LYS A 169 4.01 2.74 15.95
C LYS A 169 3.62 3.55 17.19
N ASN A 170 4.61 3.94 17.99
CA ASN A 170 4.37 4.76 19.18
C ASN A 170 3.84 6.16 18.85
N PHE A 171 4.31 6.78 17.78
CA PHE A 171 3.73 8.04 17.30
C PHE A 171 2.25 7.86 16.95
N ILE A 172 1.91 6.83 16.17
CA ILE A 172 0.54 6.57 15.73
C ILE A 172 -0.37 6.34 16.93
N TYR A 173 -0.05 5.40 17.83
CA TYR A 173 -0.90 5.10 18.98
C TYR A 173 -1.05 6.27 19.97
N LYS A 174 -0.05 7.15 20.05
CA LYS A 174 -0.11 8.34 20.89
C LYS A 174 -1.04 9.42 20.30
N ASN A 175 -1.01 9.64 18.99
CA ASN A 175 -1.72 10.75 18.34
C ASN A 175 -3.08 10.33 17.76
N TYR A 176 -3.25 9.06 17.42
CA TYR A 176 -4.44 8.48 16.81
C TYR A 176 -4.87 7.25 17.62
N SER A 177 -5.45 7.49 18.80
CA SER A 177 -5.87 6.43 19.70
C SER A 177 -6.89 5.50 19.03
N ASN A 178 -6.67 4.19 19.10
CA ASN A 178 -7.46 3.16 18.41
C ASN A 178 -7.40 3.23 16.87
N ALA A 179 -6.36 3.85 16.31
CA ALA A 179 -6.06 3.71 14.90
C ALA A 179 -5.78 2.24 14.55
N LEU A 180 -6.35 1.82 13.43
CA LEU A 180 -6.02 0.58 12.74
C LEU A 180 -4.91 0.91 11.76
N ILE A 181 -3.78 0.19 11.83
CA ILE A 181 -2.68 0.38 10.89
C ILE A 181 -2.90 -0.57 9.72
N MET A 182 -3.05 -0.02 8.52
CA MET A 182 -3.46 -0.75 7.33
C MET A 182 -2.26 -1.16 6.51
N GLU A 183 -1.49 -0.19 6.02
CA GLU A 183 -0.36 -0.41 5.14
C GLU A 183 0.81 0.53 5.49
N VAL A 184 1.98 0.20 4.95
CA VAL A 184 3.16 1.06 5.03
C VAL A 184 3.92 0.95 3.72
N ASP A 185 4.27 2.09 3.17
CA ASP A 185 5.07 2.21 1.96
C ASP A 185 6.28 3.10 2.19
N ILE A 186 7.34 2.84 1.42
CA ILE A 186 8.48 3.75 1.32
C ILE A 186 8.41 4.38 -0.07
N GLU A 187 8.37 5.70 -0.09
CA GLU A 187 8.35 6.49 -1.32
C GLU A 187 9.66 6.30 -2.09
N ASN A 188 9.66 5.43 -3.08
CA ASN A 188 10.86 4.99 -3.77
C ASN A 188 11.04 5.58 -5.18
N ASP A 189 10.06 6.33 -5.69
CA ASP A 189 10.26 7.09 -6.93
C ASP A 189 11.19 8.28 -6.66
N ARG A 190 12.37 8.26 -7.29
CA ARG A 190 13.37 9.33 -7.19
C ARG A 190 12.89 10.68 -7.73
N ASN A 191 11.81 10.68 -8.51
CA ASN A 191 11.18 11.90 -9.01
C ASN A 191 10.07 12.40 -8.09
N ASP A 192 9.65 11.61 -7.10
CA ASP A 192 8.71 12.06 -6.08
C ASP A 192 9.39 13.03 -5.11
N LYS A 193 8.67 14.08 -4.73
CA LYS A 193 9.11 15.08 -3.74
C LYS A 193 9.29 14.48 -2.35
N TYR A 194 8.66 13.34 -2.07
CA TYR A 194 8.71 12.58 -0.84
C TYR A 194 9.63 11.38 -0.95
N TYR A 195 10.50 11.28 -1.96
CA TYR A 195 11.49 10.20 -2.07
C TYR A 195 12.23 9.94 -0.74
N GLY A 196 12.15 8.70 -0.27
CA GLY A 196 12.70 8.19 0.98
C GLY A 196 11.85 8.45 2.22
N TYR A 197 10.65 8.99 2.08
CA TYR A 197 9.68 9.13 3.17
C TYR A 197 8.96 7.80 3.37
N THR A 198 8.42 7.61 4.57
CA THR A 198 7.56 6.47 4.89
C THR A 198 6.12 6.96 5.00
N GLU A 199 5.25 6.41 4.19
CA GLU A 199 3.81 6.61 4.25
C GLU A 199 3.17 5.48 5.06
N VAL A 200 2.24 5.81 5.94
CA VAL A 200 1.50 4.84 6.74
C VAL A 200 0.02 5.13 6.65
N ASP A 201 -0.71 4.20 6.05
CA ASP A 201 -2.16 4.20 5.98
C ASP A 201 -2.77 3.73 7.30
N ILE A 202 -3.65 4.55 7.86
CA ILE A 202 -4.41 4.19 9.04
C ILE A 202 -5.90 4.42 8.83
N ILE A 203 -6.73 3.63 9.52
CA ILE A 203 -8.12 4.00 9.76
C ILE A 203 -8.25 4.50 11.19
N HIS A 204 -8.65 5.77 11.34
CA HIS A 204 -8.89 6.38 12.64
C HIS A 204 -10.22 7.15 12.63
N ASN A 205 -11.12 6.80 13.56
CA ASN A 205 -12.49 7.32 13.62
C ASN A 205 -13.32 7.09 12.34
N ARG A 206 -13.08 5.97 11.64
CA ARG A 206 -13.69 5.60 10.34
C ARG A 206 -13.28 6.51 9.18
N ILE A 207 -12.17 7.23 9.34
CA ILE A 207 -11.56 8.04 8.29
C ILE A 207 -10.22 7.39 7.98
N HIS A 208 -9.99 7.05 6.72
CA HIS A 208 -8.67 6.67 6.21
C HIS A 208 -7.78 7.92 6.21
N LYS A 209 -6.55 7.76 6.70
CA LYS A 209 -5.55 8.83 6.78
C LYS A 209 -4.21 8.29 6.33
N GLU A 210 -3.50 9.11 5.57
CA GLU A 210 -2.11 8.90 5.24
C GLU A 210 -1.25 9.69 6.24
N ILE A 211 -0.32 9.01 6.90
CA ILE A 211 0.66 9.64 7.78
C ILE A 211 2.04 9.52 7.14
N LEU A 212 2.61 10.66 6.79
CA LEU A 212 3.91 10.74 6.15
C LEU A 212 5.00 11.08 7.16
N PHE A 213 6.06 10.28 7.18
CA PHE A 213 7.26 10.46 7.99
C PHE A 213 8.46 10.72 7.09
N ASP A 214 9.34 11.65 7.48
CA ASP A 214 10.62 11.85 6.78
C ASP A 214 11.56 10.65 6.96
N SER A 215 12.69 10.67 6.24
CA SER A 215 13.70 9.60 6.30
C SER A 215 14.40 9.42 7.65
N ASN A 216 14.14 10.30 8.64
CA ASN A 216 14.57 10.17 10.03
C ASN A 216 13.41 9.78 10.95
N GLU A 217 12.28 9.33 10.40
CA GLU A 217 11.05 8.94 11.11
C GLU A 217 10.39 10.10 11.87
N ASN A 218 10.66 11.35 11.50
CA ASN A 218 9.91 12.49 12.04
C ASN A 218 8.60 12.62 11.27
N TRP A 219 7.48 12.77 11.99
CA TRP A 219 6.21 13.12 11.39
C TRP A 219 6.35 14.38 10.54
N TYR A 220 5.97 14.29 9.28
CA TYR A 220 6.01 15.39 8.32
C TYR A 220 4.60 15.93 8.07
N SER A 221 3.65 15.04 7.75
CA SER A 221 2.25 15.42 7.55
C SER A 221 1.28 14.29 7.84
N THR A 222 0.02 14.65 8.04
CA THR A 222 -1.11 13.73 7.96
C THR A 222 -2.17 14.35 7.09
N SER A 223 -2.79 13.53 6.26
CA SER A 223 -3.86 13.98 5.38
C SER A 223 -4.99 12.97 5.25
N TRP A 224 -6.15 13.45 4.81
CA TRP A 224 -7.34 12.64 4.59
C TRP A 224 -8.34 13.34 3.68
N GLU A 225 -9.11 12.56 2.93
CA GLU A 225 -10.22 13.04 2.11
C GLU A 225 -11.28 13.75 2.96
N VAL A 226 -11.81 14.86 2.44
CA VAL A 226 -12.92 15.62 3.02
C VAL A 226 -14.00 15.76 1.97
N HIS A 227 -15.14 15.13 2.23
CA HIS A 227 -16.28 15.24 1.34
C HIS A 227 -16.69 16.71 1.15
N LYS A 228 -17.10 17.04 -0.08
CA LYS A 228 -17.50 18.40 -0.48
C LYS A 228 -18.51 19.08 0.46
N ASN A 229 -19.43 18.31 1.05
CA ASN A 229 -20.44 18.81 1.99
C ASN A 229 -19.90 19.04 3.41
N GLU A 230 -18.72 18.53 3.74
CA GLU A 230 -18.02 18.72 5.02
C GLU A 230 -17.01 19.87 4.98
N LEU A 231 -16.71 20.42 3.78
CA LEU A 231 -15.84 21.58 3.63
C LEU A 231 -16.37 22.81 4.40
N PRO A 232 -15.49 23.55 5.11
CA PRO A 232 -15.87 24.78 5.80
C PRO A 232 -16.51 25.80 4.85
N GLU A 233 -17.45 26.58 5.37
CA GLU A 233 -18.15 27.61 4.59
C GLU A 233 -17.18 28.61 3.93
N ALA A 234 -16.11 28.99 4.62
CA ALA A 234 -15.09 29.89 4.09
C ALA A 234 -14.40 29.31 2.84
N VAL A 235 -14.04 28.02 2.88
CA VAL A 235 -13.42 27.29 1.77
C VAL A 235 -14.39 27.15 0.60
N ARG A 236 -15.63 26.70 0.86
CA ARG A 236 -16.67 26.58 -0.18
C ARG A 236 -16.94 27.91 -0.88
N ASN A 237 -16.99 29.01 -0.12
CA ASN A 237 -17.17 30.35 -0.66
C ASN A 237 -16.04 30.78 -1.61
N VAL A 238 -14.80 30.36 -1.36
CA VAL A 238 -13.67 30.64 -2.26
C VAL A 238 -13.87 29.90 -3.57
N ILE A 239 -14.18 28.60 -3.50
CA ILE A 239 -14.42 27.73 -4.66
C ILE A 239 -15.55 28.31 -5.53
N GLU A 240 -16.71 28.60 -4.92
CA GLU A 240 -17.88 29.13 -5.62
C GLU A 240 -17.66 30.50 -6.27
N LYS A 241 -16.81 31.36 -5.69
CA LYS A 241 -16.58 32.73 -6.20
C LYS A 241 -15.45 32.83 -7.21
N GLN A 242 -14.34 32.12 -6.95
CA GLN A 242 -13.12 32.25 -7.73
C GLN A 242 -12.99 31.17 -8.80
N TYR A 243 -13.57 29.99 -8.56
CA TYR A 243 -13.41 28.80 -9.39
C TYR A 243 -14.74 28.24 -9.92
N LYS A 244 -15.76 29.08 -10.05
CA LYS A 244 -17.14 28.72 -10.45
C LYS A 244 -17.30 27.91 -11.75
N GLU A 245 -16.29 27.95 -12.63
CA GLU A 245 -16.30 27.26 -13.92
C GLU A 245 -15.76 25.83 -13.80
N TYR A 246 -15.02 25.54 -12.73
CA TYR A 246 -14.47 24.23 -12.44
C TYR A 246 -15.45 23.37 -11.64
N ASN A 247 -15.39 22.07 -11.87
CA ASN A 247 -15.98 21.08 -10.97
C ASN A 247 -14.99 20.79 -9.85
N LEU A 248 -15.50 20.60 -8.64
CA LEU A 248 -14.70 20.03 -7.54
C LEU A 248 -14.70 18.53 -7.75
N ASP A 249 -13.51 17.97 -7.97
CA ASP A 249 -13.28 16.54 -8.09
C ASP A 249 -13.03 15.96 -6.70
N ASP A 250 -11.91 16.34 -6.07
CA ASP A 250 -11.56 15.91 -4.72
C ASP A 250 -11.16 17.09 -3.80
N ALA A 251 -11.21 16.83 -2.49
CA ALA A 251 -10.69 17.73 -1.48
C ALA A 251 -10.04 16.94 -0.33
N GLU A 252 -8.81 17.29 -0.01
CA GLU A 252 -8.03 16.67 1.07
C GLU A 252 -7.74 17.71 2.17
N TYR A 253 -7.85 17.33 3.44
CA TYR A 253 -7.33 18.14 4.54
C TYR A 253 -5.95 17.68 4.95
N ILE A 254 -5.02 18.63 5.07
CA ILE A 254 -3.60 18.36 5.34
C ILE A 254 -3.18 19.10 6.60
N GLU A 255 -2.53 18.38 7.51
CA GLU A 255 -1.82 18.92 8.67
C GLU A 255 -0.32 18.64 8.53
N LYS A 256 0.53 19.64 8.79
CA LYS A 256 1.99 19.52 8.71
C LYS A 256 2.68 19.78 10.04
N ALA A 257 3.89 19.25 10.17
CA ALA A 257 4.75 19.39 11.35
C ALA A 257 5.12 20.84 11.71
N ASN A 258 5.04 21.77 10.76
CA ASN A 258 5.27 23.20 10.97
C ASN A 258 4.01 23.98 11.35
N ASP A 259 2.98 23.29 11.85
CA ASP A 259 1.64 23.81 12.20
C ASP A 259 0.82 24.36 11.02
N THR A 260 1.28 24.20 9.78
CA THR A 260 0.48 24.53 8.59
C THR A 260 -0.68 23.56 8.44
N LYS A 261 -1.89 24.10 8.24
CA LYS A 261 -3.13 23.33 8.00
C LYS A 261 -3.93 23.95 6.86
N TYR A 262 -4.40 23.13 5.94
CA TYR A 262 -5.16 23.60 4.78
C TYR A 262 -5.95 22.48 4.12
N TYR A 263 -6.88 22.89 3.26
CA TYR A 263 -7.59 22.02 2.33
C TYR A 263 -6.91 22.13 0.97
N ARG A 264 -6.45 21.02 0.41
CA ARG A 264 -6.06 20.92 -1.00
C ARG A 264 -7.30 20.55 -1.79
N ILE A 265 -7.64 21.37 -2.78
CA ILE A 265 -8.84 21.21 -3.60
C ILE A 265 -8.39 20.93 -5.03
N ASP A 266 -8.81 19.79 -5.56
CA ASP A 266 -8.59 19.43 -6.96
C ASP A 266 -9.83 19.80 -7.78
N LEU A 267 -9.58 20.57 -8.83
CA LEU A 267 -10.59 21.23 -9.64
C LEU A 267 -10.40 20.87 -11.11
N GLU A 268 -11.48 20.47 -11.76
CA GLU A 268 -11.46 20.04 -13.17
C GLU A 268 -12.27 20.97 -14.07
N LEU A 269 -11.73 21.29 -15.23
CA LEU A 269 -12.42 21.97 -16.33
C LEU A 269 -12.11 21.28 -17.66
N GLY A 270 -12.92 20.28 -18.02
CA GLY A 270 -12.63 19.42 -19.16
C GLY A 270 -11.37 18.60 -18.88
N GLU A 271 -10.34 18.74 -19.72
CA GLU A 271 -9.04 18.07 -19.56
C GLU A 271 -8.03 18.92 -18.76
N THR A 272 -8.50 19.94 -18.03
CA THR A 272 -7.63 20.85 -17.27
C THR A 272 -7.82 20.63 -15.79
N ASP A 273 -6.74 20.20 -15.13
CA ASP A 273 -6.70 20.00 -13.69
C ASP A 273 -6.02 21.20 -13.00
N LEU A 274 -6.57 21.60 -11.87
CA LEU A 274 -6.07 22.68 -11.04
C LEU A 274 -6.16 22.31 -9.57
N THR A 275 -5.01 22.18 -8.92
CA THR A 275 -4.92 22.04 -7.47
C THR A 275 -4.78 23.40 -6.80
N VAL A 276 -5.58 23.65 -5.75
CA VAL A 276 -5.55 24.89 -4.96
C VAL A 276 -5.51 24.59 -3.48
N ASN A 277 -4.58 25.20 -2.74
CA ASN A 277 -4.53 25.11 -1.29
C ASN A 277 -5.29 26.27 -0.65
N ILE A 278 -6.21 25.98 0.27
CA ILE A 278 -7.05 26.98 0.95
C ILE A 278 -7.01 26.73 2.46
N ASP A 279 -6.64 27.74 3.25
CA ASP A 279 -6.69 27.63 4.72
C ASP A 279 -8.14 27.65 5.26
N SER A 280 -8.32 27.40 6.56
CA SER A 280 -9.65 27.37 7.20
C SER A 280 -10.40 28.70 7.18
N ASP A 281 -9.69 29.82 6.98
CA ASP A 281 -10.26 31.16 6.91
C ASP A 281 -10.65 31.56 5.47
N GLY A 282 -10.36 30.71 4.48
CA GLY A 282 -10.65 30.95 3.07
C GLY A 282 -9.57 31.75 2.36
N ASN A 283 -8.34 31.77 2.86
CA ASN A 283 -7.21 32.34 2.12
C ASN A 283 -6.59 31.27 1.23
N VAL A 284 -6.39 31.61 -0.05
CA VAL A 284 -5.60 30.77 -0.97
C VAL A 284 -4.13 30.90 -0.59
N ILE A 285 -3.48 29.77 -0.32
CA ILE A 285 -2.07 29.70 0.07
C ILE A 285 -1.24 29.02 -1.02
N PRO A 286 0.08 29.29 -1.09
CA PRO A 286 0.98 28.66 -2.05
C PRO A 286 1.05 27.12 -1.94
#